data_AF-D3TB17-F1
#
_entry.id   AF-D3TB17-F1
#
_cell.length_a   1.000
_cell.length_b   1.000
_cell.length_c   1.000
_cell.angle_alpha   90.00
_cell.angle_beta   90.00
_cell.angle_gamma   90.00
#
_symmetry.space_group_name_H-M   'P 1'
#
loop_
_entity.id
_entity.type
_entity.pdbx_description
1 polymer ?
#
loop_
_entity_poly.entity_id
_entity_poly.type
_entity_poly.pdbx_seq_one_letter_code
_entity_poly.pdbx_strand_id
1 'polypeptide(L)'
;MQTGFDIMEYDKALRTLWAKRISASFIDFVITFAIAYELAWVFNWSIESVLFIWQGIIWFVYSAIFDAINGKTPGKYIFRIRAVSFIGSLDVWKAIGRNATKLNWIIYIADIIAGLSTEGEPRQRFSERFLDSLVISEFKEERKIKTFKIEEEKEEFELPE
;
A
#
# COMPACT_ATOMS: atom_id res chain seq x y z
N MET A 1 -15.50 -20.65 7.68
CA MET A 1 -14.61 -19.92 6.77
C MET A 1 -14.15 -18.68 7.50
N GLN A 2 -12.84 -18.44 7.59
CA GLN A 2 -12.30 -17.31 8.33
C GLN A 2 -11.91 -16.20 7.34
N THR A 3 -12.47 -15.01 7.52
CA THR A 3 -12.25 -13.85 6.67
C THR A 3 -11.12 -12.96 7.19
N GLY A 4 -10.69 -12.00 6.39
CA GLY A 4 -9.73 -10.99 6.83
C GLY A 4 -10.24 -10.15 8.01
N PHE A 5 -11.56 -9.92 8.10
CA PHE A 5 -12.17 -9.26 9.25
C PHE A 5 -12.02 -10.07 10.54
N ASP A 6 -12.26 -11.38 10.48
CA ASP A 6 -12.11 -12.26 11.65
C ASP A 6 -10.66 -12.33 12.13
N ILE A 7 -9.69 -12.35 11.20
CA ILE A 7 -8.26 -12.36 11.55
C ILE A 7 -7.83 -11.04 12.17
N MET A 8 -8.37 -9.91 11.70
CA MET A 8 -8.07 -8.59 12.26
C MET A 8 -8.51 -8.44 13.72
N GLU A 9 -9.53 -9.16 14.17
CA GLU A 9 -9.98 -9.09 15.56
C GLU A 9 -8.85 -9.47 16.53
N TYR A 10 -8.07 -10.50 16.19
CA TYR A 10 -7.05 -11.09 17.06
C TYR A 10 -5.61 -10.70 16.67
N ASP A 11 -5.34 -10.32 15.41
CA ASP A 11 -3.99 -9.92 14.96
C ASP A 11 -3.77 -8.39 15.00
N LYS A 12 -3.08 -7.94 16.05
CA LYS A 12 -2.68 -6.52 16.22
C LYS A 12 -1.74 -6.03 15.12
N ALA A 13 -0.87 -6.88 14.58
CA ALA A 13 0.05 -6.50 13.52
C ALA A 13 -0.70 -6.25 12.21
N LEU A 14 -1.66 -7.10 11.87
CA LEU A 14 -2.54 -6.94 10.72
C LEU A 14 -3.38 -5.66 10.82
N ARG A 15 -4.01 -5.41 11.97
CA ARG A 15 -4.73 -4.14 12.25
C ARG A 15 -3.85 -2.92 12.07
N THR A 16 -2.63 -2.97 12.60
CA THR A 16 -1.68 -1.84 12.49
C THR A 16 -1.27 -1.62 11.04
N LEU A 17 -1.06 -2.69 10.28
CA LEU A 17 -0.75 -2.60 8.86
C LEU A 17 -1.91 -1.96 8.08
N TRP A 18 -3.15 -2.41 8.28
CA TRP A 18 -4.31 -1.85 7.61
C TRP A 18 -4.59 -0.40 8.01
N ALA A 19 -4.45 -0.04 9.29
CA ALA A 19 -4.55 1.35 9.73
C ALA A 19 -3.53 2.24 8.99
N LYS A 20 -2.26 1.82 8.92
CA LYS A 20 -1.22 2.53 8.14
C LYS A 20 -1.58 2.64 6.66
N ARG A 21 -2.14 1.59 6.05
CA ARG A 21 -2.53 1.60 4.63
C ARG A 21 -3.67 2.57 4.36
N ILE A 22 -4.69 2.58 5.22
CA ILE A 22 -5.83 3.50 5.10
C ILE A 22 -5.34 4.94 5.28
N SER A 23 -4.56 5.21 6.32
CA SER A 23 -4.01 6.55 6.55
C SER A 23 -3.08 7.02 5.42
N ALA A 24 -2.20 6.15 4.91
CA ALA A 24 -1.36 6.46 3.74
C ALA A 24 -2.21 6.81 2.51
N SER A 25 -3.25 6.01 2.26
CA SER A 25 -4.14 6.20 1.11
C SER A 25 -4.96 7.48 1.23
N PHE A 26 -5.36 7.87 2.44
CA PHE A 26 -6.04 9.13 2.72
C PHE A 26 -5.13 10.34 2.45
N ILE A 27 -3.87 10.29 2.90
CA ILE A 27 -2.88 11.35 2.59
C ILE A 27 -2.69 11.49 1.08
N ASP A 28 -2.47 10.38 0.38
CA ASP A 28 -2.31 10.40 -1.08
C ASP A 28 -3.57 10.89 -1.81
N PHE A 29 -4.75 10.55 -1.30
CA PHE A 29 -6.03 11.05 -1.81
C PHE A 29 -6.12 12.58 -1.68
N VAL A 30 -5.78 13.14 -0.51
CA VAL A 30 -5.80 14.59 -0.29
C VAL A 30 -4.79 15.31 -1.20
N ILE A 31 -3.57 14.78 -1.33
CA ILE A 31 -2.55 15.34 -2.22
C ILE A 31 -3.05 15.38 -3.67
N THR A 32 -3.57 14.25 -4.16
CA THR A 32 -4.02 14.13 -5.54
C THR A 32 -5.31 14.89 -5.82
N PHE A 33 -6.18 15.02 -4.82
CA PHE A 33 -7.36 15.89 -4.89
C PHE A 33 -6.98 17.37 -4.97
N ALA A 34 -6.02 17.83 -4.17
CA ALA A 34 -5.53 19.21 -4.27
C ALA A 34 -4.96 19.50 -5.66
N ILE A 35 -4.15 18.58 -6.21
CA ILE A 35 -3.65 18.69 -7.60
C ILE A 35 -4.81 18.74 -8.60
N ALA A 36 -5.80 17.85 -8.48
CA ALA A 36 -6.96 17.84 -9.37
C ALA A 36 -7.77 19.13 -9.31
N TYR A 37 -7.91 19.71 -8.11
CA TYR A 37 -8.61 20.95 -7.87
C TYR A 37 -7.90 22.15 -8.51
N GLU A 38 -6.58 22.26 -8.39
CA GLU A 38 -5.79 23.31 -9.07
C GLU A 38 -5.91 23.21 -10.60
N LEU A 39 -5.85 21.99 -11.15
CA LEU A 39 -6.05 21.77 -12.59
C LEU A 39 -7.46 22.13 -13.04
N ALA A 40 -8.46 21.97 -12.17
CA ALA A 40 -9.83 22.35 -12.49
C ALA A 40 -9.98 23.83 -12.79
N TRP A 41 -9.25 24.70 -12.07
CA TRP A 41 -9.22 26.13 -12.35
C TRP A 41 -8.60 26.45 -13.71
N VAL A 42 -7.55 25.74 -14.08
CA VAL A 42 -6.83 25.94 -15.36
C VAL A 42 -7.66 25.47 -16.56
N PHE A 43 -8.33 24.32 -16.42
CA PHE A 43 -9.07 23.67 -17.52
C PHE A 43 -10.59 23.90 -17.47
N ASN A 44 -11.07 24.70 -16.50
CA ASN A 44 -12.48 24.98 -16.25
C ASN A 44 -13.33 23.71 -16.09
N TRP A 45 -12.80 22.72 -15.34
CA TRP A 45 -13.52 21.49 -15.03
C TRP A 45 -14.56 21.71 -13.93
N SER A 46 -15.73 21.08 -14.05
CA SER A 46 -16.75 21.13 -13.00
C SER A 46 -16.29 20.35 -11.76
N ILE A 47 -16.77 20.75 -10.58
CA ILE A 47 -16.39 20.08 -9.32
C ILE A 47 -16.79 18.60 -9.29
N GLU A 48 -17.89 18.23 -9.94
CA GLU A 48 -18.34 16.85 -10.08
C GLU A 48 -17.37 16.04 -10.94
N SER A 49 -16.91 16.60 -12.06
CA SER A 49 -15.91 15.96 -12.91
C SER A 49 -14.57 15.81 -12.19
N VAL A 50 -14.19 16.78 -11.35
CA VAL A 50 -13.00 16.70 -10.51
C VAL A 50 -13.14 15.54 -9.52
N LEU A 51 -14.25 15.48 -8.78
CA LEU A 51 -14.47 14.47 -7.73
C LEU A 51 -14.57 13.04 -8.26
N PHE A 52 -15.23 12.83 -9.40
CA PHE A 52 -15.56 11.47 -9.88
C PHE A 52 -14.66 10.95 -11.00
N ILE A 53 -13.96 11.83 -11.72
CA ILE A 53 -13.13 11.46 -12.89
C ILE A 53 -11.68 11.87 -12.65
N TRP A 54 -11.40 13.17 -12.58
CA TRP A 54 -10.02 13.65 -12.60
C TRP A 54 -9.23 13.31 -11.34
N GLN A 55 -9.87 13.38 -10.17
CA GLN A 55 -9.29 12.90 -8.91
C GLN A 55 -8.80 11.46 -9.05
N GLY A 56 -9.65 10.58 -9.59
CA GLY A 56 -9.35 9.16 -9.71
C GLY A 56 -8.23 8.89 -10.73
N ILE A 57 -8.27 9.56 -11.88
CA ILE A 57 -7.21 9.47 -12.90
C ILE A 57 -5.86 9.92 -12.31
N ILE A 58 -5.82 11.08 -11.66
CA ILE A 58 -4.60 11.63 -11.07
C ILE A 58 -4.11 10.70 -9.95
N TRP A 59 -5.00 10.21 -9.09
CA TRP A 59 -4.62 9.31 -8.00
C TRP A 59 -4.08 7.97 -8.49
N PHE A 60 -4.67 7.42 -9.56
CA PHE A 60 -4.19 6.24 -10.25
C PHE A 60 -2.79 6.45 -10.83
N VAL A 61 -2.60 7.48 -11.66
CA VAL A 61 -1.33 7.78 -12.32
C VAL A 61 -0.22 8.04 -11.29
N TYR A 62 -0.50 8.90 -10.31
CA TYR A 62 0.39 9.16 -9.17
C TYR A 62 0.80 7.85 -8.49
N SER A 63 -0.17 7.02 -8.13
CA SER A 63 0.11 5.78 -7.39
C SER A 63 0.91 4.77 -8.23
N ALA A 64 0.59 4.64 -9.51
CA ALA A 64 1.28 3.71 -10.42
C ALA A 64 2.74 4.11 -10.63
N ILE A 65 3.02 5.40 -10.83
CA ILE A 65 4.39 5.92 -11.00
C ILE A 65 5.21 5.67 -9.74
N PHE A 66 4.73 6.11 -8.57
CA PHE A 66 5.47 5.92 -7.31
C PHE A 66 5.66 4.43 -6.98
N ASP A 67 4.64 3.60 -7.19
CA ASP A 67 4.77 2.18 -6.94
C ASP A 67 5.77 1.50 -7.88
N ALA A 68 5.81 1.89 -9.15
CA ALA A 68 6.77 1.35 -10.12
C ALA A 68 8.22 1.76 -9.81
N ILE A 69 8.45 2.98 -9.29
CA ILE A 69 9.80 3.47 -8.99
C ILE A 69 10.36 2.82 -7.73
N ASN A 70 9.61 2.84 -6.62
CA ASN A 70 10.14 2.44 -5.31
C ASN A 70 9.13 1.67 -4.43
N GLY A 71 7.92 1.42 -4.93
CA GLY A 71 6.84 0.81 -4.15
C GLY A 71 6.25 1.74 -3.07
N LYS A 72 6.59 3.03 -3.08
CA LYS A 72 6.26 3.99 -2.02
C LYS A 72 5.72 5.29 -2.59
N THR A 73 4.43 5.52 -2.40
CA THR A 73 3.86 6.86 -2.47
C THR A 73 4.29 7.70 -1.26
N PRO A 74 4.27 9.03 -1.34
CA PRO A 74 4.44 9.93 -0.20
C PRO A 74 3.68 9.51 1.07
N GLY A 75 2.40 9.13 0.97
CA GLY A 75 1.64 8.60 2.11
C GLY A 75 2.27 7.31 2.67
N LYS A 76 2.62 6.35 1.81
CA LYS A 76 3.27 5.09 2.23
C LYS A 76 4.65 5.33 2.86
N TYR A 77 5.40 6.31 2.37
CA TYR A 77 6.69 6.71 2.90
C TYR A 77 6.57 7.17 4.35
N ILE A 78 5.59 8.04 4.66
CA ILE A 78 5.32 8.52 6.02
C ILE A 78 5.07 7.34 6.99
N PHE A 79 4.29 6.35 6.56
CA PHE A 79 3.93 5.20 7.40
C PHE A 79 4.94 4.04 7.37
N ARG A 80 6.06 4.19 6.64
CA ARG A 80 7.11 3.18 6.45
C ARG A 80 6.54 1.83 6.01
N ILE A 81 5.68 1.90 5.00
CA ILE A 81 5.11 0.76 4.31
C ILE A 81 5.50 0.84 2.83
N ARG A 82 5.56 -0.30 2.15
CA ARG A 82 5.85 -0.36 0.72
C ARG A 82 5.06 -1.45 0.03
N ALA A 83 4.69 -1.20 -1.22
CA ALA A 83 4.16 -2.21 -2.12
C ALA A 83 5.30 -3.07 -2.67
N VAL A 84 5.08 -4.37 -2.71
CA VAL A 84 6.01 -5.38 -3.24
C VAL A 84 5.23 -6.41 -4.04
N SER A 85 5.90 -7.10 -4.97
CA SER A 85 5.33 -8.34 -5.49
C SER A 85 5.53 -9.46 -4.48
N PHE A 86 4.71 -10.50 -4.56
CA PHE A 86 4.89 -11.72 -3.78
C PHE A 86 6.24 -12.38 -4.05
N ILE A 87 6.75 -12.24 -5.28
CA ILE A 87 8.06 -12.72 -5.71
C ILE A 87 8.82 -11.54 -6.36
N GLY A 88 9.86 -11.07 -5.69
CA GLY A 88 10.78 -10.05 -6.22
C GLY A 88 10.27 -8.61 -6.19
N SER A 89 10.82 -7.77 -7.08
CA SER A 89 10.45 -6.36 -7.20
C SER A 89 9.08 -6.19 -7.85
N LEU A 90 8.41 -5.07 -7.55
CA LEU A 90 7.13 -4.74 -8.15
C LEU A 90 7.35 -4.32 -9.61
N ASP A 91 6.89 -5.13 -10.55
CA ASP A 91 6.91 -4.80 -11.97
C ASP A 91 5.92 -3.66 -12.31
N VAL A 92 6.20 -2.91 -13.38
CA VAL A 92 5.38 -1.78 -13.84
C VAL A 92 3.95 -2.22 -14.12
N TRP A 93 3.75 -3.38 -14.75
CA TRP A 93 2.41 -3.90 -15.03
C TRP A 93 1.64 -4.24 -13.76
N LYS A 94 2.32 -4.82 -12.76
CA LYS A 94 1.73 -5.07 -11.44
C LYS A 94 1.41 -3.78 -10.71
N ALA A 95 2.27 -2.76 -10.82
CA ALA A 95 2.05 -1.44 -10.24
C ALA A 95 0.83 -0.75 -10.85
N ILE A 96 0.64 -0.83 -12.17
CA ILE A 96 -0.53 -0.33 -12.87
C ILE A 96 -1.78 -1.10 -12.43
N GLY A 97 -1.78 -2.43 -12.57
CA GLY A 97 -2.95 -3.25 -12.31
C GLY A 97 -3.47 -3.11 -10.87
N ARG A 98 -2.58 -3.12 -9.88
CA ARG A 98 -3.00 -3.05 -8.47
C ARG A 98 -3.55 -1.69 -8.06
N ASN A 99 -3.24 -0.65 -8.84
CA ASN A 99 -3.72 0.69 -8.59
C ASN A 99 -4.96 1.04 -9.42
N ALA A 100 -5.37 0.21 -10.39
CA ALA A 100 -6.51 0.47 -11.27
C ALA A 100 -7.81 0.78 -10.50
N THR A 101 -8.02 0.15 -9.34
CA THR A 101 -9.20 0.41 -8.50
C THR A 101 -9.25 1.84 -7.94
N LYS A 102 -8.13 2.58 -7.95
CA LYS A 102 -8.06 4.00 -7.54
C LYS A 102 -8.60 4.98 -8.59
N LEU A 103 -8.90 4.52 -9.81
CA LEU A 103 -9.59 5.34 -10.81
C LEU A 103 -10.94 5.84 -10.31
N ASN A 104 -11.50 5.21 -9.28
CA ASN A 104 -12.66 5.72 -8.56
C ASN A 104 -12.55 5.33 -7.09
N TRP A 105 -12.66 6.30 -6.18
CA TRP A 105 -12.51 6.06 -4.76
C TRP A 105 -13.58 5.10 -4.18
N ILE A 106 -14.77 5.03 -4.77
CA ILE A 106 -15.82 4.08 -4.38
C ILE A 106 -15.37 2.65 -4.74
N ILE A 107 -14.85 2.45 -5.96
CA ILE A 107 -14.31 1.16 -6.40
C ILE A 107 -13.12 0.74 -5.51
N TYR A 108 -12.25 1.68 -5.15
CA TYR A 108 -11.14 1.42 -4.24
C TYR A 108 -11.59 0.92 -2.85
N ILE A 109 -12.64 1.55 -2.28
CA ILE A 109 -13.21 1.10 -1.00
C ILE A 109 -13.85 -0.27 -1.16
N ALA A 110 -14.61 -0.51 -2.23
CA ALA A 110 -15.21 -1.80 -2.52
C ALA A 110 -14.15 -2.91 -2.66
N ASP A 111 -13.02 -2.62 -3.29
CA ASP A 111 -11.87 -3.52 -3.44
C ASP A 111 -11.21 -3.89 -2.10
N ILE A 112 -11.14 -2.94 -1.16
CA ILE A 112 -10.69 -3.20 0.21
C ILE A 112 -11.68 -4.11 0.94
N ILE A 113 -12.97 -3.78 0.92
CA ILE A 113 -14.02 -4.55 1.59
C ILE A 113 -14.06 -5.96 1.01
N ALA A 114 -14.05 -6.11 -0.31
CA ALA A 114 -14.03 -7.40 -0.98
C ALA A 114 -12.80 -8.23 -0.57
N GLY A 115 -11.61 -7.62 -0.49
CA GLY A 115 -10.41 -8.32 -0.02
C GLY A 115 -10.55 -8.81 1.42
N LEU A 116 -11.09 -7.99 2.32
CA LEU A 116 -11.26 -8.35 3.72
C LEU A 116 -12.40 -9.35 3.97
N SER A 117 -13.46 -9.32 3.16
CA SER A 117 -14.62 -10.21 3.28
C SER A 117 -14.45 -11.57 2.58
N THR A 118 -13.50 -11.70 1.66
CA THR A 118 -13.26 -12.95 0.92
C THR A 118 -12.08 -13.72 1.47
N GLU A 119 -12.10 -15.04 1.33
CA GLU A 119 -10.99 -15.91 1.71
C GLU A 119 -9.71 -15.58 0.92
N GLY A 120 -8.56 -15.70 1.57
CA GLY A 120 -7.24 -15.43 0.99
C GLY A 120 -6.32 -14.71 1.97
N GLU A 121 -5.21 -14.19 1.45
CA GLU A 121 -4.22 -13.47 2.26
C GLU A 121 -4.87 -12.19 2.85
N PRO A 122 -4.95 -12.06 4.19
CA PRO A 122 -5.65 -10.96 4.86
C PRO A 122 -4.95 -9.61 4.70
N ARG A 123 -3.67 -9.61 4.28
CA ARG A 123 -2.91 -8.39 4.00
C ARG A 123 -3.17 -7.80 2.62
N GLN A 124 -3.93 -8.46 1.75
CA GLN A 124 -4.15 -8.03 0.37
C GLN A 124 -5.58 -7.49 0.17
N ARG A 125 -5.71 -6.46 -0.67
CA ARG A 125 -6.99 -6.10 -1.29
C ARG A 125 -7.40 -7.17 -2.30
N PHE A 126 -8.63 -7.16 -2.78
CA PHE A 126 -9.10 -8.14 -3.75
C PHE A 126 -8.27 -8.11 -5.04
N SER A 127 -8.09 -6.93 -5.65
CA SER A 127 -7.27 -6.71 -6.85
C SER A 127 -5.80 -7.11 -6.68
N GLU A 128 -5.27 -6.95 -5.47
CA GLU A 128 -3.88 -7.28 -5.15
C GLU A 128 -3.62 -8.79 -5.15
N ARG A 129 -4.64 -9.58 -4.79
CA ARG A 129 -4.58 -11.06 -4.85
C ARG A 129 -4.44 -11.55 -6.28
N PHE A 130 -5.19 -10.99 -7.22
CA PHE A 130 -5.09 -11.37 -8.64
C PHE A 130 -3.74 -11.05 -9.28
N LEU A 131 -2.98 -10.12 -8.69
CA LEU A 131 -1.74 -9.61 -9.25
C LEU A 131 -0.50 -10.04 -8.46
N ASP A 132 -0.67 -10.90 -7.45
CA ASP A 132 0.39 -11.34 -6.55
C ASP A 132 1.23 -10.16 -6.04
N SER A 133 0.54 -9.16 -5.49
CA SER A 133 1.16 -7.98 -4.90
C SER A 133 0.67 -7.78 -3.48
N LEU A 134 1.50 -7.25 -2.60
CA LEU A 134 1.09 -6.96 -1.23
C LEU A 134 1.77 -5.70 -0.71
N VAL A 135 1.33 -5.26 0.48
CA VAL A 135 1.95 -4.15 1.20
C VAL A 135 2.57 -4.68 2.48
N ILE A 136 3.84 -4.39 2.70
CA ILE A 136 4.59 -4.78 3.89
C ILE A 136 5.02 -3.56 4.70
N SER A 137 5.23 -3.75 6.01
CA SER A 137 5.83 -2.76 6.89
C SER A 137 7.33 -2.97 7.04
N GLU A 138 8.12 -1.91 6.96
CA GLU A 138 9.59 -2.02 6.94
C GLU A 138 10.22 -2.26 8.32
N PHE A 139 9.49 -1.99 9.41
CA PHE A 139 10.00 -2.11 10.79
C PHE A 139 10.40 -3.54 11.23
N LYS A 140 10.14 -4.58 10.43
CA LYS A 140 10.47 -5.97 10.78
C LYS A 140 11.84 -6.41 10.26
N GLU A 141 12.39 -5.76 9.23
CA GLU A 141 13.70 -6.12 8.67
C GLU A 141 14.86 -5.58 9.51
N GLU A 142 14.79 -4.34 10.00
CA GLU A 142 15.84 -3.77 10.87
C GLU A 142 16.04 -4.58 12.16
N ARG A 143 14.97 -5.16 12.71
CA ARG A 143 15.06 -6.02 13.90
C ARG A 143 15.78 -7.33 13.61
N LYS A 144 15.50 -7.99 12.48
CA LYS A 144 16.23 -9.20 12.08
C LYS A 144 17.69 -8.89 11.80
N ILE A 145 18.00 -7.82 11.09
CA ILE A 145 19.38 -7.41 10.77
C ILE A 145 20.18 -7.07 12.04
N LYS A 146 19.57 -6.39 13.02
CA LYS A 146 20.22 -6.11 14.30
C LYS A 146 20.42 -7.36 15.15
N THR A 147 19.44 -8.27 15.20
CA THR A 147 19.58 -9.53 15.95
C THR A 147 20.68 -10.42 15.35
N PHE A 148 20.74 -10.55 14.02
CA PHE A 148 21.82 -11.29 13.34
C PHE A 148 23.20 -10.72 13.64
N LYS A 149 23.38 -9.39 13.59
CA LYS A 149 24.66 -8.76 13.93
C LYS A 149 25.09 -8.99 15.38
N ILE A 150 24.15 -8.98 16.32
CA ILE A 150 24.42 -9.22 17.74
C ILE A 150 24.79 -10.68 18.00
N GLU A 151 24.24 -11.63 17.22
CA GLU A 151 24.59 -13.04 17.29
C GLU A 151 25.99 -13.31 16.70
N GLU A 152 26.31 -12.74 15.54
CA GLU A 152 27.68 -12.81 14.96
C GLU A 152 28.73 -12.20 15.90
N GLU A 153 28.46 -11.02 16.46
CA GLU A 153 29.39 -10.33 17.38
C GLU A 153 29.59 -11.09 18.70
N LYS A 154 28.62 -11.93 19.11
CA LYS A 154 28.76 -12.81 20.27
C LYS A 154 29.52 -14.10 19.94
N GLU A 155 29.27 -14.71 18.79
CA GLU A 155 30.03 -15.89 18.35
C GLU A 155 31.51 -15.57 18.13
N GLU A 156 31.84 -14.39 17.60
CA GLU A 156 33.22 -13.93 17.43
C GLU A 156 33.95 -13.70 18.77
N PHE A 157 33.21 -13.39 19.84
CA PHE A 157 33.75 -13.17 21.19
C PHE A 157 33.87 -14.46 22.02
N GLU A 158 33.17 -15.53 21.62
CA GLU A 158 33.14 -16.82 22.33
C GLU A 158 34.08 -17.88 21.73
N LEU A 159 34.75 -17.60 20.61
CA LEU A 159 35.79 -18.48 20.04
C LEU A 159 37.05 -18.42 20.92
N PRO A 160 37.45 -19.51 21.60
CA PRO A 160 38.77 -19.59 22.20
C PRO A 160 39.82 -19.70 21.10
N GLU A 161 40.92 -18.95 21.23
CA GLU A 161 42.10 -18.98 20.34
C GLU A 161 42.64 -20.38 20.05
#